data_AF-A0A7C6MGW4-F1
#
_entry.id   AF-A0A7C6MGW4-F1
#
_cell.length_a   1.000
_cell.length_b   1.000
_cell.length_c   1.000
_cell.angle_alpha   90.00
_cell.angle_beta   90.00
_cell.angle_gamma   90.00
#
_symmetry.space_group_name_H-M   'P 1'
#
loop_
_entity.id
_entity.type
_entity.pdbx_description
1 polymer ?
#
loop_
_entity_poly.entity_id
_entity_poly.type
_entity_poly.pdbx_seq_one_letter_code
_entity_poly.pdbx_strand_id
1 'polypeptide(L)'
;MPVPHDPHPQFQQYAHPERLVSSNWLAARLGSPGLRVVESDEDMLLYDIGHIPGAVRIDWHSDLNDPTMRDYIDAEAFAELMRSKGISRDDTVVVYGDKSNWWAAYTMWVFELFGHPDVRLLNGGRDAWMTEERDTSFEVPEYPRTDYPVVERDDVTLRAYARDAFDLMGEGSLIDVRTPEEFAGNRTHMADYPQEGVLRGGHIPTAVNVPWNQSVHPNSRFRSREELEEIYADVSTDDPAIVYCRIGERSAHTWFVLHHLLGRENVRNYDGSWVEWGNMIRMPIARGAEPGDAPDAPNLRRALP
;
A
#
# COMPACT_ATOMS: atom_id res chain seq x y z
N MET A 1 2.85 11.34 22.90
CA MET A 1 1.38 11.44 23.09
C MET A 1 0.81 11.60 21.70
N PRO A 2 0.01 10.64 21.21
CA PRO A 2 -0.53 10.69 19.86
C PRO A 2 -1.40 11.94 19.70
N VAL A 3 -1.35 12.53 18.51
CA VAL A 3 -2.19 13.68 18.20
C VAL A 3 -3.66 13.26 18.04
N PRO A 4 -4.64 14.11 18.38
CA PRO A 4 -6.05 13.77 18.25
C PRO A 4 -6.42 13.32 16.84
N HIS A 5 -7.41 12.45 16.70
CA HIS A 5 -7.94 12.06 15.38
C HIS A 5 -8.55 13.27 14.64
N ASP A 6 -8.67 13.16 13.32
CA ASP A 6 -9.34 14.18 12.51
C ASP A 6 -10.87 14.03 12.63
N PRO A 7 -11.60 15.01 13.20
CA PRO A 7 -13.05 14.94 13.32
C PRO A 7 -13.79 15.23 11.99
N HIS A 8 -13.08 15.26 10.85
CA HIS A 8 -13.66 15.55 9.54
C HIS A 8 -14.90 14.66 9.28
N PRO A 9 -16.09 15.25 9.03
CA PRO A 9 -17.35 14.50 8.96
C PRO A 9 -17.34 13.38 7.93
N GLN A 10 -16.70 13.59 6.78
CA GLN A 10 -16.62 12.56 5.73
C GLN A 10 -15.75 11.37 6.11
N PHE A 11 -14.90 11.44 7.14
CA PHE A 11 -14.14 10.27 7.58
C PHE A 11 -14.93 9.38 8.53
N GLN A 12 -15.89 9.96 9.25
CA GLN A 12 -16.71 9.25 10.25
C GLN A 12 -17.60 8.16 9.64
N GLN A 13 -17.73 8.13 8.31
CA GLN A 13 -18.40 7.04 7.62
C GLN A 13 -17.53 5.78 7.54
N TYR A 14 -16.20 5.87 7.55
CA TYR A 14 -15.27 4.74 7.42
C TYR A 14 -15.24 3.90 8.70
N ALA A 15 -14.79 2.64 8.58
CA ALA A 15 -14.63 1.75 9.72
C ALA A 15 -13.56 2.24 10.71
N HIS A 16 -12.42 2.72 10.19
CA HIS A 16 -11.31 3.27 10.97
C HIS A 16 -11.03 4.73 10.57
N PRO A 17 -11.88 5.69 10.98
CA PRO A 17 -11.72 7.11 10.63
C PRO A 17 -10.38 7.69 11.09
N GLU A 18 -9.78 7.15 12.14
CA GLU A 18 -8.48 7.54 12.68
C GLU A 18 -7.31 7.37 11.72
N ARG A 19 -7.45 6.55 10.67
CA ARG A 19 -6.40 6.22 9.70
C ARG A 19 -6.26 7.24 8.56
N LEU A 20 -7.10 8.26 8.54
CA LEU A 20 -7.05 9.34 7.56
C LEU A 20 -6.98 10.71 8.23
N VAL A 21 -6.29 11.63 7.56
CA VAL A 21 -6.31 13.05 7.92
C VAL A 21 -6.59 13.91 6.70
N SER A 22 -7.27 15.03 6.91
CA SER A 22 -7.51 16.05 5.91
C SER A 22 -6.32 17.01 5.84
N SER A 23 -6.15 17.63 4.67
CA SER A 23 -5.13 18.66 4.45
C SER A 23 -5.31 19.86 5.39
N ASN A 24 -6.56 20.24 5.71
CA ASN A 24 -6.88 21.25 6.71
C ASN A 24 -6.40 20.86 8.11
N TRP A 25 -6.68 19.62 8.53
CA TRP A 25 -6.27 19.14 9.85
C TRP A 25 -4.75 19.11 10.00
N LEU A 26 -4.05 18.67 8.95
CA LEU A 26 -2.59 18.56 8.93
C LEU A 26 -1.95 19.94 8.93
N ALA A 27 -2.40 20.85 8.07
CA ALA A 27 -1.91 22.23 8.00
C ALA A 27 -2.01 22.95 9.35
N ALA A 28 -3.10 22.76 10.09
CA ALA A 28 -3.29 23.34 11.42
C ALA A 28 -2.38 22.76 12.52
N ARG A 29 -1.64 21.69 12.24
CA ARG A 29 -0.84 20.93 13.21
C ARG A 29 0.62 20.76 12.82
N LEU A 30 1.06 21.27 11.68
CA LEU A 30 2.48 21.24 11.30
C LEU A 30 3.34 21.79 12.44
N GLY A 31 4.39 21.06 12.80
CA GLY A 31 5.27 21.40 13.93
C GLY A 31 4.77 21.00 15.32
N SER A 32 3.59 20.37 15.44
CA SER A 32 3.10 19.88 16.74
C SER A 32 4.01 18.77 17.29
N PRO A 33 4.33 18.77 18.61
CA PRO A 33 5.02 17.66 19.24
C PRO A 33 4.23 16.36 19.09
N GLY A 34 4.91 15.25 18.80
CA GLY A 34 4.27 13.95 18.60
C GLY A 34 3.67 13.74 17.20
N LEU A 35 3.89 14.64 16.24
CA LEU A 35 3.51 14.47 14.83
C LEU A 35 4.75 14.43 13.94
N ARG A 36 4.79 13.45 13.03
CA ARG A 36 5.78 13.36 11.96
C ARG A 36 5.08 13.22 10.63
N VAL A 37 5.54 13.99 9.66
CA VAL A 37 5.01 13.96 8.29
C VAL A 37 6.05 13.29 7.41
N VAL A 38 5.63 12.31 6.63
CA VAL A 38 6.50 11.53 5.74
C VAL A 38 5.98 11.68 4.32
N GLU A 39 6.88 12.06 3.41
CA GLU A 39 6.63 11.97 1.96
C GLU A 39 7.24 10.69 1.40
N SER A 40 6.46 9.97 0.60
CA SER A 40 6.87 8.75 -0.08
C SER A 40 6.22 8.68 -1.46
N ASP A 41 7.05 8.85 -2.49
CA ASP A 41 6.65 9.02 -3.89
C ASP A 41 7.19 7.92 -4.79
N GLU A 42 6.61 7.78 -5.98
CA GLU A 42 7.22 7.00 -7.06
C GLU A 42 8.48 7.67 -7.60
N ASP A 43 8.40 8.98 -7.84
CA ASP A 43 9.51 9.80 -8.29
C ASP A 43 10.23 10.43 -7.10
N MET A 44 11.38 9.84 -6.74
CA MET A 44 12.21 10.28 -5.62
C MET A 44 12.65 11.75 -5.67
N LEU A 45 12.63 12.38 -6.85
CA LEU A 45 13.04 13.77 -7.06
C LEU A 45 11.91 14.76 -6.72
N LEU A 46 10.66 14.30 -6.54
CA LEU A 46 9.51 15.17 -6.24
C LEU A 46 9.64 15.90 -4.90
N TYR A 47 10.20 15.23 -3.89
CA TYR A 47 10.46 15.85 -2.59
C TYR A 47 11.38 17.08 -2.70
N ASP A 48 12.42 16.99 -3.53
CA ASP A 48 13.45 18.03 -3.65
C ASP A 48 12.94 19.28 -4.41
N ILE A 49 11.85 19.16 -5.16
CA ILE A 49 11.18 20.30 -5.84
C ILE A 49 10.08 20.94 -5.00
N GLY A 50 9.95 20.56 -3.73
CA GLY A 50 9.05 21.16 -2.75
C GLY A 50 8.16 20.11 -2.10
N HIS A 51 8.03 20.18 -0.78
CA HIS A 51 7.31 19.22 0.06
C HIS A 51 6.51 19.94 1.15
N ILE A 52 5.65 19.23 1.89
CA ILE A 52 4.92 19.80 3.04
C ILE A 52 5.93 20.27 4.10
N PRO A 53 5.82 21.49 4.66
CA PRO A 53 6.77 21.99 5.64
C PRO A 53 6.97 21.02 6.82
N GLY A 54 8.23 20.65 7.09
CA GLY A 54 8.58 19.71 8.16
C GLY A 54 8.44 18.23 7.78
N ALA A 55 8.09 17.89 6.53
CA ALA A 55 8.06 16.51 6.08
C ALA A 55 9.48 15.95 5.89
N VAL A 56 9.70 14.71 6.31
CA VAL A 56 10.89 13.91 5.96
C VAL A 56 10.58 13.00 4.77
N ARG A 57 11.56 12.75 3.91
CA ARG A 57 11.43 11.74 2.84
C ARG A 57 11.69 10.34 3.39
N ILE A 58 10.84 9.37 3.03
CA ILE A 58 11.17 7.95 3.07
C ILE A 58 11.05 7.40 1.65
N ASP A 59 12.19 7.03 1.07
CA ASP A 59 12.25 6.48 -0.28
C ASP A 59 11.93 4.98 -0.23
N TRP A 60 10.88 4.56 -0.94
CA TRP A 60 10.41 3.19 -0.88
C TRP A 60 11.50 2.19 -1.32
N HIS A 61 12.33 2.56 -2.30
CA HIS A 61 13.31 1.65 -2.88
C HIS A 61 14.58 1.55 -2.04
N SER A 62 15.16 2.68 -1.65
CA SER A 62 16.46 2.73 -0.97
C SER A 62 16.36 2.70 0.56
N ASP A 63 15.27 3.19 1.15
CA ASP A 63 15.11 3.20 2.61
C ASP A 63 14.37 1.94 3.11
N LEU A 64 13.43 1.35 2.33
CA LEU A 64 12.53 0.28 2.83
C LEU A 64 12.82 -1.13 2.26
N ASN A 65 13.66 -1.28 1.24
CA ASN A 65 14.01 -2.58 0.67
C ASN A 65 15.44 -3.00 1.01
N ASP A 66 15.67 -4.30 1.14
CA ASP A 66 17.02 -4.85 1.23
C ASP A 66 17.77 -4.60 -0.09
N PRO A 67 19.06 -4.19 -0.05
CA PRO A 67 19.82 -3.83 -1.25
C PRO A 67 20.19 -5.04 -2.13
N THR A 68 20.02 -6.27 -1.64
CA THR A 68 20.45 -7.50 -2.31
C THR A 68 19.31 -8.49 -2.52
N MET A 69 18.52 -8.75 -1.48
CA MET A 69 17.36 -9.61 -1.51
C MET A 69 16.13 -8.80 -1.94
N ARG A 70 15.24 -9.41 -2.73
CA ARG A 70 13.93 -8.82 -3.03
C ARG A 70 13.00 -9.02 -1.83
N ASP A 71 13.28 -8.31 -0.75
CA ASP A 71 12.50 -8.27 0.48
C ASP A 71 12.62 -6.91 1.15
N TYR A 72 11.77 -6.65 2.14
CA TYR A 72 11.87 -5.47 2.99
C TYR A 72 13.07 -5.55 3.93
N ILE A 73 13.51 -4.39 4.43
CA ILE A 73 14.53 -4.30 5.49
C ILE A 73 14.12 -5.09 6.75
N ASP A 74 15.09 -5.44 7.57
CA ASP A 74 14.88 -6.13 8.85
C ASP A 74 14.49 -5.17 10.00
N ALA A 75 14.25 -5.74 11.18
CA ALA A 75 13.81 -5.01 12.37
C ALA A 75 14.84 -3.97 12.84
N GLU A 76 16.12 -4.30 12.78
CA GLU A 76 17.23 -3.43 13.15
C GLU A 76 17.34 -2.24 12.19
N ALA A 77 17.27 -2.49 10.89
CA ALA A 77 17.32 -1.47 9.86
C ALA A 77 16.10 -0.55 9.92
N PHE A 78 14.89 -1.08 10.14
CA PHE A 78 13.69 -0.25 10.30
C PHE A 78 13.79 0.65 11.55
N ALA A 79 14.25 0.08 12.68
CA ALA A 79 14.47 0.88 13.88
C ALA A 79 15.50 1.98 13.64
N GLU A 80 16.62 1.68 12.96
CA GLU A 80 17.63 2.69 12.64
C GLU A 80 17.10 3.77 11.68
N LEU A 81 16.29 3.39 10.69
CA LEU A 81 15.62 4.35 9.81
C LEU A 81 14.75 5.31 10.62
N MET A 82 13.87 4.80 11.49
CA MET A 82 13.02 5.65 12.34
C MET A 82 13.84 6.59 13.23
N ARG A 83 14.92 6.07 13.85
CA ARG A 83 15.84 6.88 14.65
C ARG A 83 16.46 8.00 13.84
N SER A 84 16.96 7.70 12.65
CA SER A 84 17.61 8.70 11.78
C SER A 84 16.65 9.78 11.25
N LYS A 85 15.37 9.42 11.01
CA LYS A 85 14.33 10.35 10.56
C LYS A 85 13.66 11.11 11.71
N GLY A 86 14.09 10.87 12.95
CA GLY A 86 13.56 11.54 14.14
C GLY A 86 12.13 11.12 14.52
N ILE A 87 11.74 9.89 14.18
CA ILE A 87 10.43 9.31 14.45
C ILE A 87 10.52 8.47 15.74
N SER A 88 9.68 8.77 16.71
CA SER A 88 9.55 8.01 17.97
C SER A 88 8.44 6.97 17.85
N ARG A 89 8.44 5.96 18.74
CA ARG A 89 7.40 4.90 18.73
C ARG A 89 5.99 5.42 19.06
N ASP A 90 5.91 6.52 19.79
CA ASP A 90 4.64 7.13 20.23
C ASP A 90 4.23 8.34 19.38
N ASP A 91 4.96 8.61 18.29
CA ASP A 91 4.61 9.66 17.35
C ASP A 91 3.44 9.20 16.48
N THR A 92 2.56 10.12 16.13
CA THR A 92 1.64 9.94 15.00
C THR A 92 2.39 10.22 13.72
N VAL A 93 2.37 9.27 12.79
CA VAL A 93 3.01 9.40 11.48
C VAL A 93 1.93 9.62 10.41
N VAL A 94 1.99 10.75 9.72
CA VAL A 94 1.14 11.04 8.56
C VAL A 94 1.97 10.88 7.30
N VAL A 95 1.61 9.90 6.46
CA VAL A 95 2.27 9.63 5.18
C VAL A 95 1.46 10.21 4.03
N TYR A 96 2.14 10.79 3.04
CA TYR A 96 1.55 11.26 1.80
C TYR A 96 2.51 11.07 0.63
N GLY A 97 1.99 11.12 -0.60
CA GLY A 97 2.82 11.06 -1.79
C GLY A 97 2.04 11.33 -3.07
N ASP A 98 2.72 11.19 -4.20
CA ASP A 98 2.16 11.28 -5.54
C ASP A 98 1.25 10.09 -5.91
N LYS A 99 0.69 10.15 -7.13
CA LYS A 99 -0.13 9.07 -7.74
C LYS A 99 -1.28 8.60 -6.84
N SER A 100 -2.02 9.53 -6.25
CA SER A 100 -3.10 9.18 -5.32
C SER A 100 -2.63 8.29 -4.15
N ASN A 101 -1.45 8.57 -3.57
CA ASN A 101 -0.88 7.88 -2.40
C ASN A 101 -0.50 6.41 -2.61
N TRP A 102 -0.13 5.96 -3.81
CA TRP A 102 0.33 4.57 -3.99
C TRP A 102 1.49 4.22 -3.04
N TRP A 103 2.57 4.98 -3.11
CA TRP A 103 3.77 4.72 -2.31
C TRP A 103 3.62 5.16 -0.86
N ALA A 104 2.75 6.13 -0.58
CA ALA A 104 2.36 6.44 0.79
C ALA A 104 1.60 5.30 1.47
N ALA A 105 0.65 4.66 0.78
CA ALA A 105 -0.06 3.49 1.29
C ALA A 105 0.86 2.27 1.44
N TYR A 106 1.78 2.04 0.50
CA TYR A 106 2.84 1.05 0.63
C TYR A 106 3.72 1.30 1.86
N THR A 107 4.21 2.53 2.04
CA THR A 107 5.02 2.91 3.20
C THR A 107 4.25 2.74 4.50
N MET A 108 2.97 3.13 4.55
CA MET A 108 2.11 2.86 5.70
C MET A 108 1.98 1.36 6.00
N TRP A 109 1.75 0.54 4.98
CA TRP A 109 1.67 -0.91 5.15
C TRP A 109 2.98 -1.49 5.70
N VAL A 110 4.15 -1.02 5.24
CA VAL A 110 5.45 -1.42 5.80
C VAL A 110 5.56 -1.01 7.28
N PHE A 111 5.14 0.20 7.65
CA PHE A 111 5.13 0.61 9.07
C PHE A 111 4.23 -0.30 9.93
N GLU A 112 3.12 -0.79 9.39
CA GLU A 112 2.21 -1.71 10.08
C GLU A 112 2.80 -3.12 10.22
N LEU A 113 3.64 -3.59 9.29
CA LEU A 113 4.42 -4.82 9.50
C LEU A 113 5.31 -4.73 10.74
N PHE A 114 5.85 -3.55 11.05
CA PHE A 114 6.64 -3.30 12.27
C PHE A 114 5.78 -2.82 13.46
N GLY A 115 4.45 -2.85 13.31
CA GLY A 115 3.48 -2.52 14.34
C GLY A 115 3.53 -1.07 14.83
N HIS A 116 3.95 -0.10 14.01
CA HIS A 116 3.92 1.30 14.42
C HIS A 116 2.48 1.70 14.80
N PRO A 117 2.21 2.20 16.03
CA PRO A 117 0.84 2.24 16.54
C PRO A 117 -0.11 3.20 15.81
N ASP A 118 0.37 4.38 15.41
CA ASP A 118 -0.46 5.44 14.83
C ASP A 118 0.14 5.94 13.51
N VAL A 119 -0.27 5.31 12.41
CA VAL A 119 0.08 5.69 11.05
C VAL A 119 -1.19 6.01 10.28
N ARG A 120 -1.18 7.13 9.56
CA ARG A 120 -2.33 7.69 8.85
C ARG A 120 -1.93 8.15 7.45
N LEU A 121 -2.86 8.12 6.49
CA LEU A 121 -2.66 8.76 5.19
C LEU A 121 -3.26 10.17 5.15
N LEU A 122 -2.56 11.10 4.49
CA LEU A 122 -3.14 12.36 4.07
C LEU A 122 -4.11 12.10 2.92
N ASN A 123 -5.42 12.22 3.14
CA ASN A 123 -6.41 11.94 2.10
C ASN A 123 -6.22 12.92 0.92
N GLY A 124 -6.01 12.38 -0.29
CA GLY A 124 -5.69 13.15 -1.50
C GLY A 124 -4.19 13.31 -1.79
N GLY A 125 -3.33 13.00 -0.82
CA GLY A 125 -1.88 12.98 -1.00
C GLY A 125 -1.26 14.31 -1.41
N ARG A 126 -0.14 14.24 -2.13
CA ARG A 126 0.56 15.38 -2.71
C ARG A 126 -0.32 16.14 -3.69
N ASP A 127 -1.05 15.42 -4.55
CA ASP A 127 -1.90 16.01 -5.59
C ASP A 127 -2.94 16.98 -5.02
N ALA A 128 -3.65 16.57 -3.97
CA ALA A 128 -4.65 17.41 -3.32
C ALA A 128 -4.01 18.58 -2.56
N TRP A 129 -2.86 18.37 -1.92
CA TRP A 129 -2.13 19.44 -1.23
C TRP A 129 -1.74 20.57 -2.20
N MET A 130 -1.20 20.19 -3.37
CA MET A 130 -0.79 21.13 -4.42
C MET A 130 -2.00 21.80 -5.09
N THR A 131 -3.06 21.03 -5.37
CA THR A 131 -4.30 21.57 -5.98
C THR A 131 -4.99 22.58 -5.07
N GLU A 132 -4.86 22.43 -3.75
CA GLU A 132 -5.39 23.37 -2.76
C GLU A 132 -4.47 24.58 -2.53
N GLU A 133 -3.38 24.71 -3.29
CA GLU A 133 -2.42 25.82 -3.22
C GLU A 133 -1.88 26.03 -1.80
N ARG A 134 -1.63 24.94 -1.07
CA ARG A 134 -1.10 24.99 0.29
C ARG A 134 0.40 25.22 0.30
N ASP A 135 0.89 25.74 1.43
CA ASP A 135 2.30 26.02 1.63
C ASP A 135 3.16 24.77 1.42
N THR A 136 4.28 24.99 0.73
CA THR A 136 5.34 24.00 0.51
C THR A 136 6.68 24.58 0.97
N SER A 137 7.63 23.71 1.25
CA SER A 137 8.98 24.04 1.69
C SER A 137 10.00 23.30 0.83
N PHE A 138 11.20 23.87 0.72
CA PHE A 138 12.39 23.20 0.20
C PHE A 138 13.39 22.87 1.32
N GLU A 139 13.09 23.29 2.56
CA GLU A 139 13.94 23.05 3.72
C GLU A 139 13.75 21.61 4.21
N VAL A 140 14.80 20.81 4.04
CA VAL A 140 14.85 19.46 4.60
C VAL A 140 15.01 19.55 6.12
N PRO A 141 14.04 19.08 6.92
CA PRO A 141 14.10 19.21 8.36
C PRO A 141 15.17 18.29 8.96
N GLU A 142 15.89 18.79 9.96
CA GLU A 142 16.79 18.00 10.79
C GLU A 142 16.12 17.74 12.15
N TYR A 143 15.65 16.51 12.36
CA TYR A 143 15.13 16.07 13.65
C TYR A 143 16.20 15.34 14.47
N PRO A 144 16.26 15.54 15.80
CA PRO A 144 17.12 14.74 16.65
C PRO A 144 16.80 13.26 16.52
N ARG A 145 17.84 12.44 16.63
CA ARG A 145 17.67 10.98 16.68
C ARG A 145 16.81 10.58 17.87
N THR A 146 15.97 9.58 17.68
CA THR A 146 15.07 9.03 18.71
C THR A 146 15.59 7.71 19.27
N ASP A 147 14.86 7.15 20.24
CA ASP A 147 15.12 5.83 20.83
C ASP A 147 14.12 4.78 20.30
N TYR A 148 13.84 4.77 19.00
CA TYR A 148 12.89 3.80 18.41
C TYR A 148 13.33 2.36 18.72
N PRO A 149 12.45 1.47 19.24
CA PRO A 149 12.82 0.11 19.62
C PRO A 149 12.98 -0.80 18.40
N VAL A 150 13.82 -1.83 18.52
CA VAL A 150 13.83 -2.94 17.55
C VAL A 150 12.59 -3.79 17.81
N VAL A 151 11.74 -3.95 16.79
CA VAL A 151 10.47 -4.69 16.87
C VAL A 151 10.45 -5.71 15.74
N GLU A 152 10.10 -6.95 16.09
CA GLU A 152 9.98 -8.03 15.11
C GLU A 152 8.90 -7.71 14.07
N ARG A 153 9.20 -8.01 12.79
CA ARG A 153 8.30 -7.79 11.66
C ARG A 153 7.21 -8.87 11.64
N ASP A 154 5.94 -8.47 11.54
CA ASP A 154 4.81 -9.39 11.38
C ASP A 154 4.48 -9.59 9.89
N ASP A 155 5.11 -10.59 9.28
CA ASP A 155 4.85 -11.00 7.90
C ASP A 155 3.67 -11.99 7.77
N VAL A 156 2.99 -12.37 8.86
CA VAL A 156 1.94 -13.40 8.80
C VAL A 156 0.56 -12.75 8.69
N THR A 157 0.32 -11.68 9.45
CA THR A 157 -1.01 -11.09 9.57
C THR A 157 -1.38 -10.24 8.35
N LEU A 158 -0.43 -9.45 7.82
CA LEU A 158 -0.71 -8.44 6.79
C LEU A 158 -0.09 -8.75 5.42
N ARG A 159 0.84 -9.70 5.36
CA ARG A 159 1.57 -10.08 4.14
C ARG A 159 1.21 -11.51 3.73
N ALA A 160 1.15 -11.72 2.42
CA ALA A 160 0.96 -13.04 1.82
C ALA A 160 2.12 -13.32 0.89
N TYR A 161 2.52 -14.59 0.80
CA TYR A 161 3.50 -15.07 -0.17
C TYR A 161 2.83 -15.82 -1.32
N ALA A 162 3.60 -16.17 -2.34
CA ALA A 162 3.13 -16.96 -3.48
C ALA A 162 2.37 -18.24 -3.07
N ARG A 163 2.83 -18.91 -2.01
CA ARG A 163 2.20 -20.11 -1.46
C ARG A 163 0.80 -19.82 -0.90
N ASP A 164 0.65 -18.74 -0.14
CA ASP A 164 -0.63 -18.29 0.42
C ASP A 164 -1.63 -17.96 -0.68
N ALA A 165 -1.20 -17.20 -1.70
CA ALA A 165 -2.05 -16.86 -2.84
C ALA A 165 -2.47 -18.12 -3.62
N PHE A 166 -1.57 -19.10 -3.75
CA PHE A 166 -1.90 -20.38 -4.37
C PHE A 166 -2.92 -21.18 -3.55
N ASP A 167 -2.74 -21.26 -2.23
CA ASP A 167 -3.65 -22.00 -1.35
C ASP A 167 -5.05 -21.37 -1.27
N LEU A 168 -5.14 -20.04 -1.41
CA LEU A 168 -6.42 -19.32 -1.38
C LEU A 168 -7.26 -19.48 -2.65
N MET A 169 -6.68 -19.91 -3.78
CA MET A 169 -7.40 -20.08 -5.03
C MET A 169 -8.63 -20.99 -4.87
N GLY A 170 -9.83 -20.44 -5.11
CA GLY A 170 -11.11 -21.15 -4.97
C GLY A 170 -11.63 -21.32 -3.54
N GLU A 171 -10.86 -20.92 -2.52
CA GLU A 171 -11.24 -21.00 -1.09
C GLU A 171 -11.47 -19.61 -0.46
N GLY A 172 -11.07 -18.54 -1.16
CA GLY A 172 -11.31 -17.15 -0.74
C GLY A 172 -11.12 -16.14 -1.86
N SER A 173 -10.96 -14.87 -1.51
CA SER A 173 -10.94 -13.77 -2.49
C SER A 173 -9.53 -13.43 -2.94
N LEU A 174 -9.24 -13.59 -4.23
CA LEU A 174 -8.04 -13.05 -4.87
C LEU A 174 -8.42 -11.81 -5.68
N ILE A 175 -7.77 -10.69 -5.41
CA ILE A 175 -8.13 -9.39 -6.00
C ILE A 175 -6.94 -8.85 -6.79
N ASP A 176 -7.08 -8.84 -8.11
CA ASP A 176 -6.11 -8.25 -9.03
C ASP A 176 -6.46 -6.78 -9.26
N VAL A 177 -5.62 -5.88 -8.79
CA VAL A 177 -5.89 -4.43 -8.84
C VAL A 177 -5.25 -3.72 -10.04
N ARG A 178 -4.70 -4.48 -10.98
CA ARG A 178 -4.11 -3.97 -12.22
C ARG A 178 -5.18 -3.59 -13.23
N THR A 179 -4.76 -3.03 -14.37
CA THR A 179 -5.71 -2.67 -15.44
C THR A 179 -6.33 -3.92 -16.08
N PRO A 180 -7.52 -3.80 -16.70
CA PRO A 180 -8.15 -4.91 -17.41
C PRO A 180 -7.26 -5.54 -18.50
N GLU A 181 -6.39 -4.76 -19.15
CA GLU A 181 -5.44 -5.27 -20.16
C GLU A 181 -4.30 -6.10 -19.56
N GLU A 182 -3.80 -5.71 -18.38
CA GLU A 182 -2.82 -6.49 -17.62
C GLU A 182 -3.45 -7.80 -17.13
N PHE A 183 -4.65 -7.71 -16.53
CA PHE A 183 -5.44 -8.85 -16.06
C PHE A 183 -5.73 -9.84 -17.19
N ALA A 184 -6.21 -9.38 -18.34
CA ALA A 184 -6.49 -10.25 -19.48
C ALA A 184 -5.24 -10.91 -20.09
N GLY A 185 -4.04 -10.41 -19.74
CA GLY A 185 -2.77 -10.91 -20.23
C GLY A 185 -2.37 -10.40 -21.60
N ASN A 186 -2.95 -9.26 -22.02
CA ASN A 186 -2.64 -8.58 -23.27
C ASN A 186 -1.41 -7.67 -23.14
N ARG A 187 -1.03 -7.32 -21.90
CA ARG A 187 0.12 -6.49 -21.58
C ARG A 187 1.09 -7.23 -20.65
N THR A 188 2.30 -7.51 -21.13
CA THR A 188 3.38 -8.18 -20.35
C THR A 188 4.50 -7.24 -19.94
N HIS A 189 4.48 -6.01 -20.46
CA HIS A 189 5.40 -4.93 -20.13
C HIS A 189 4.66 -3.60 -20.22
N MET A 190 4.97 -2.66 -19.34
CA MET A 190 4.64 -1.26 -19.57
C MET A 190 5.87 -0.61 -20.21
N ALA A 191 5.69 0.12 -21.32
CA ALA A 191 6.79 0.77 -22.01
C ALA A 191 7.61 1.69 -21.08
N ASP A 192 6.94 2.30 -20.11
CA ASP A 192 7.54 3.22 -19.14
C ASP A 192 8.12 2.52 -17.90
N TYR A 193 7.88 1.22 -17.70
CA TYR A 193 8.33 0.44 -16.52
C TYR A 193 9.07 -0.85 -16.93
N PRO A 194 10.30 -0.75 -17.44
CA PRO A 194 11.04 -1.89 -17.98
C PRO A 194 11.46 -2.91 -16.92
N GLN A 195 11.67 -2.48 -15.67
CA GLN A 195 12.14 -3.36 -14.57
C GLN A 195 11.08 -4.33 -14.06
N GLU A 196 9.82 -4.12 -14.43
CA GLU A 196 8.71 -4.93 -13.97
C GLU A 196 8.26 -5.96 -15.02
N GLY A 197 9.11 -6.31 -15.99
CA GLY A 197 8.76 -7.25 -17.08
C GLY A 197 8.35 -8.65 -16.60
N VAL A 198 7.42 -9.27 -17.32
CA VAL A 198 7.01 -10.67 -17.06
C VAL A 198 7.10 -11.54 -18.31
N LEU A 199 7.49 -12.81 -18.12
CA LEU A 199 7.55 -13.81 -19.18
C LEU A 199 6.16 -14.30 -19.61
N ARG A 200 5.14 -14.19 -18.75
CA ARG A 200 3.76 -14.60 -19.03
C ARG A 200 2.75 -13.53 -18.58
N GLY A 201 1.78 -13.24 -19.44
CA GLY A 201 0.66 -12.35 -19.15
C GLY A 201 -0.61 -13.13 -18.80
N GLY A 202 -1.43 -12.57 -17.93
CA GLY A 202 -2.68 -13.14 -17.44
C GLY A 202 -2.92 -12.68 -16.00
N HIS A 203 -3.67 -13.47 -15.25
CA HIS A 203 -3.94 -13.29 -13.83
C HIS A 203 -3.89 -14.63 -13.09
N ILE A 204 -3.90 -14.59 -11.75
CA ILE A 204 -4.02 -15.78 -10.91
C ILE A 204 -5.44 -16.33 -11.11
N PRO A 205 -5.65 -17.63 -11.40
CA PRO A 205 -6.99 -18.18 -11.53
C PRO A 205 -7.87 -17.88 -10.31
N THR A 206 -9.17 -17.74 -10.54
CA THR A 206 -10.19 -17.30 -9.58
C THR A 206 -10.07 -15.84 -9.12
N ALA A 207 -9.05 -15.09 -9.56
CA ALA A 207 -8.94 -13.68 -9.19
C ALA A 207 -9.99 -12.82 -9.89
N VAL A 208 -10.59 -11.90 -9.14
CA VAL A 208 -11.47 -10.86 -9.69
C VAL A 208 -10.65 -9.60 -9.98
N ASN A 209 -10.99 -8.88 -11.06
CA ASN A 209 -10.30 -7.64 -11.41
C ASN A 209 -11.03 -6.43 -10.83
N VAL A 210 -10.42 -5.79 -9.83
CA VAL A 210 -10.90 -4.51 -9.26
C VAL A 210 -9.77 -3.49 -9.33
N PRO A 211 -9.62 -2.78 -10.47
CA PRO A 211 -8.59 -1.76 -10.64
C PRO A 211 -8.55 -0.75 -9.48
N TRP A 212 -7.35 -0.56 -8.91
CA TRP A 212 -7.15 0.26 -7.69
C TRP A 212 -7.77 1.67 -7.79
N ASN A 213 -7.76 2.26 -9.00
CA ASN A 213 -8.19 3.64 -9.25
C ASN A 213 -9.71 3.82 -9.14
N GLN A 214 -10.48 2.73 -9.07
CA GLN A 214 -11.91 2.82 -8.80
C GLN A 214 -12.17 3.37 -7.40
N SER A 215 -11.28 3.14 -6.43
CA SER A 215 -11.45 3.50 -5.02
C SER A 215 -11.13 4.97 -4.69
N VAL A 216 -10.73 5.76 -5.70
CA VAL A 216 -10.46 7.19 -5.58
C VAL A 216 -11.28 8.02 -6.57
N HIS A 217 -11.57 9.25 -6.20
CA HIS A 217 -12.10 10.27 -7.11
C HIS A 217 -10.97 10.86 -7.97
N PRO A 218 -11.30 11.58 -9.07
CA PRO A 218 -10.29 12.26 -9.90
C PRO A 218 -9.41 13.29 -9.17
N ASN A 219 -9.79 13.71 -7.97
CA ASN A 219 -9.00 14.61 -7.11
C ASN A 219 -8.09 13.85 -6.12
N SER A 220 -7.80 12.57 -6.39
CA SER A 220 -6.95 11.68 -5.58
C SER A 220 -7.49 11.34 -4.19
N ARG A 221 -8.70 11.79 -3.81
CA ARG A 221 -9.31 11.46 -2.52
C ARG A 221 -10.03 10.12 -2.59
N PHE A 222 -10.00 9.36 -1.50
CA PHE A 222 -10.79 8.13 -1.37
C PHE A 222 -12.29 8.41 -1.55
N ARG A 223 -12.99 7.46 -2.19
CA ARG A 223 -14.45 7.48 -2.32
C ARG A 223 -15.15 7.24 -0.98
N SER A 224 -16.43 7.60 -0.93
CA SER A 224 -17.28 7.34 0.23
C SER A 224 -17.38 5.85 0.57
N ARG A 225 -17.75 5.51 1.81
CA ARG A 225 -17.88 4.10 2.22
C ARG A 225 -18.92 3.36 1.39
N GLU A 226 -20.04 4.03 1.06
CA GLU A 226 -21.10 3.48 0.22
C GLU A 226 -20.58 3.12 -1.18
N GLU A 227 -19.89 4.04 -1.86
CA GLU A 227 -19.30 3.76 -3.18
C GLU A 227 -18.25 2.64 -3.11
N LEU A 228 -17.45 2.58 -2.05
CA LEU A 228 -16.47 1.52 -1.86
C LEU A 228 -17.16 0.15 -1.65
N GLU A 229 -18.25 0.09 -0.88
CA GLU A 229 -19.05 -1.13 -0.72
C GLU A 229 -19.62 -1.62 -2.07
N GLU A 230 -20.04 -0.70 -2.95
CA GLU A 230 -20.48 -1.04 -4.31
C GLU A 230 -19.34 -1.56 -5.18
N ILE A 231 -18.16 -0.91 -5.15
CA ILE A 231 -16.98 -1.31 -5.95
C ILE A 231 -16.50 -2.72 -5.58
N TYR A 232 -16.55 -3.07 -4.29
CA TYR A 232 -16.09 -4.36 -3.79
C TYR A 232 -17.24 -5.35 -3.52
N ALA A 233 -18.42 -5.14 -4.12
CA ALA A 233 -19.60 -5.98 -3.89
C ALA A 233 -19.41 -7.44 -4.31
N ASP A 234 -18.61 -7.69 -5.36
CA ASP A 234 -18.30 -9.04 -5.84
C ASP A 234 -17.18 -9.73 -5.03
N VAL A 235 -16.60 -9.04 -4.05
CA VAL A 235 -15.56 -9.58 -3.16
C VAL A 235 -16.19 -9.96 -1.83
N SER A 236 -16.23 -11.26 -1.54
CA SER A 236 -16.73 -11.81 -0.27
C SER A 236 -16.14 -11.07 0.93
N THR A 237 -17.01 -10.69 1.87
CA THR A 237 -16.64 -10.01 3.12
C THR A 237 -16.26 -10.98 4.23
N ASP A 238 -16.72 -12.23 4.14
CA ASP A 238 -16.57 -13.24 5.20
C ASP A 238 -15.32 -14.11 4.99
N ASP A 239 -14.82 -14.17 3.74
CA ASP A 239 -13.68 -14.99 3.37
C ASP A 239 -12.36 -14.20 3.49
N PRO A 240 -11.23 -14.88 3.75
CA PRO A 240 -9.91 -14.25 3.64
C PRO A 240 -9.69 -13.67 2.25
N ALA A 241 -9.03 -12.51 2.19
CA ALA A 241 -8.71 -11.83 0.94
C ALA A 241 -7.21 -11.62 0.78
N ILE A 242 -6.71 -11.84 -0.44
CA ILE A 242 -5.36 -11.47 -0.86
C ILE A 242 -5.46 -10.48 -2.03
N VAL A 243 -4.86 -9.32 -1.86
CA VAL A 243 -4.72 -8.31 -2.92
C VAL A 243 -3.34 -8.41 -3.56
N TYR A 244 -3.27 -8.20 -4.88
CA TYR A 244 -1.99 -8.16 -5.58
C TYR A 244 -2.04 -7.24 -6.81
N CYS A 245 -0.88 -6.76 -7.23
CA CYS A 245 -0.72 -5.96 -8.43
C CYS A 245 0.48 -6.45 -9.24
N ARG A 246 1.46 -5.57 -9.46
CA ARG A 246 2.71 -5.86 -10.14
C ARG A 246 3.85 -6.00 -9.13
N ILE A 247 4.09 -5.00 -8.29
CA ILE A 247 5.17 -5.00 -7.27
C ILE A 247 4.68 -4.68 -5.84
N GLY A 248 3.39 -4.81 -5.55
CA GLY A 248 2.82 -4.62 -4.21
C GLY A 248 2.35 -3.20 -3.86
N GLU A 249 2.66 -2.21 -4.70
CA GLU A 249 2.42 -0.77 -4.48
C GLU A 249 0.94 -0.38 -4.62
N ARG A 250 0.31 -0.75 -5.75
CA ARG A 250 -1.12 -0.50 -6.00
C ARG A 250 -2.00 -1.39 -5.13
N SER A 251 -1.52 -2.58 -4.78
CA SER A 251 -2.25 -3.49 -3.91
C SER A 251 -2.17 -3.07 -2.45
N ALA A 252 -1.10 -2.41 -1.99
CA ALA A 252 -1.07 -1.77 -0.67
C ALA A 252 -2.15 -0.67 -0.53
N HIS A 253 -2.37 0.12 -1.57
CA HIS A 253 -3.49 1.08 -1.61
C HIS A 253 -4.85 0.39 -1.46
N THR A 254 -5.07 -0.71 -2.17
CA THR A 254 -6.33 -1.47 -2.05
C THR A 254 -6.45 -2.20 -0.72
N TRP A 255 -5.35 -2.72 -0.17
CA TRP A 255 -5.29 -3.28 1.17
C TRP A 255 -5.73 -2.24 2.21
N PHE A 256 -5.23 -0.99 2.12
CA PHE A 256 -5.65 0.10 3.02
C PHE A 256 -7.16 0.35 2.93
N VAL A 257 -7.72 0.36 1.71
CA VAL A 257 -9.17 0.56 1.49
C VAL A 257 -9.99 -0.56 2.13
N LEU A 258 -9.64 -1.82 1.87
CA LEU A 258 -10.38 -2.96 2.40
C LEU A 258 -10.23 -3.08 3.92
N HIS A 259 -9.01 -2.92 4.44
CA HIS A 259 -8.70 -3.12 5.84
C HIS A 259 -9.19 -1.95 6.70
N HIS A 260 -8.80 -0.71 6.38
CA HIS A 260 -9.08 0.45 7.24
C HIS A 260 -10.39 1.16 6.89
N LEU A 261 -10.72 1.33 5.60
CA LEU A 261 -11.93 2.08 5.23
C LEU A 261 -13.20 1.24 5.32
N LEU A 262 -13.12 -0.03 4.91
CA LEU A 262 -14.22 -0.98 4.98
C LEU A 262 -14.21 -1.87 6.24
N GLY A 263 -13.09 -1.97 6.96
CA GLY A 263 -13.01 -2.71 8.23
C GLY A 263 -12.85 -4.22 8.06
N ARG A 264 -12.25 -4.69 6.95
CA ARG A 264 -12.03 -6.13 6.71
C ARG A 264 -10.76 -6.61 7.41
N GLU A 265 -10.90 -7.50 8.40
CA GLU A 265 -9.79 -7.92 9.25
C GLU A 265 -8.80 -8.87 8.56
N ASN A 266 -9.27 -9.77 7.67
CA ASN A 266 -8.47 -10.84 7.07
C ASN A 266 -7.97 -10.52 5.65
N VAL A 267 -7.35 -9.34 5.47
CA VAL A 267 -6.82 -8.90 4.17
C VAL A 267 -5.29 -8.88 4.21
N ARG A 268 -4.66 -9.62 3.30
CA ARG A 268 -3.20 -9.67 3.17
C ARG A 268 -2.75 -9.12 1.82
N ASN A 269 -1.61 -8.44 1.79
CA ASN A 269 -0.98 -7.96 0.56
C ASN A 269 0.05 -8.97 0.07
N TYR A 270 -0.10 -9.47 -1.17
CA TYR A 270 0.90 -10.30 -1.82
C TYR A 270 1.85 -9.42 -2.64
N ASP A 271 2.95 -9.00 -2.02
CA ASP A 271 3.90 -8.03 -2.57
C ASP A 271 4.76 -8.58 -3.72
N GLY A 272 5.05 -9.89 -3.72
CA GLY A 272 5.69 -10.56 -4.86
C GLY A 272 4.92 -10.36 -6.16
N SER A 273 3.58 -10.36 -6.05
CA SER A 273 2.64 -9.90 -7.06
C SER A 273 2.89 -10.53 -8.45
N TRP A 274 2.51 -9.85 -9.54
CA TRP A 274 2.63 -10.42 -10.88
C TRP A 274 4.06 -10.59 -11.38
N VAL A 275 5.04 -9.78 -10.94
CA VAL A 275 6.44 -10.03 -11.36
C VAL A 275 7.01 -11.31 -10.78
N GLU A 276 6.59 -11.73 -9.59
CA GLU A 276 6.95 -13.06 -9.09
C GLU A 276 6.12 -14.12 -9.83
N TRP A 277 4.78 -14.03 -9.78
CA TRP A 277 3.89 -15.06 -10.31
C TRP A 277 4.06 -15.32 -11.82
N GLY A 278 4.15 -14.26 -12.62
CA GLY A 278 4.28 -14.33 -14.07
C GLY A 278 5.65 -14.82 -14.56
N ASN A 279 6.63 -14.96 -13.66
CA ASN A 279 7.97 -15.47 -13.95
C ASN A 279 8.26 -16.84 -13.29
N MET A 280 7.48 -17.25 -12.29
CA MET A 280 7.61 -18.56 -11.67
C MET A 280 7.27 -19.72 -12.63
N ILE A 281 8.08 -20.77 -12.58
CA ILE A 281 7.93 -21.95 -13.43
C ILE A 281 6.71 -22.77 -12.99
N ARG A 282 5.83 -23.12 -13.93
CA ARG A 282 4.66 -24.00 -13.74
C ARG A 282 3.56 -23.46 -12.81
N MET A 283 3.52 -22.14 -12.58
CA MET A 283 2.38 -21.52 -11.91
C MET A 283 1.15 -21.49 -12.81
N PRO A 284 -0.05 -21.69 -12.26
CA PRO A 284 -1.28 -21.63 -13.03
C PRO A 284 -1.62 -20.16 -13.37
N ILE A 285 -2.08 -19.94 -14.60
CA ILE A 285 -2.39 -18.60 -15.13
C ILE A 285 -3.69 -18.70 -15.92
N ALA A 286 -4.66 -17.85 -15.59
CA ALA A 286 -5.85 -17.60 -16.40
C ALA A 286 -5.62 -16.40 -17.34
N ARG A 287 -6.37 -16.35 -18.45
CA ARG A 287 -6.30 -15.27 -19.46
C ARG A 287 -7.70 -14.90 -19.93
N GLY A 288 -7.84 -13.67 -20.44
CA GLY A 288 -9.14 -13.11 -20.80
C GLY A 288 -9.78 -12.34 -19.64
N ALA A 289 -11.05 -11.95 -19.81
CA ALA A 289 -11.76 -11.09 -18.86
C ALA A 289 -12.44 -11.85 -17.72
N GLU A 290 -12.53 -13.18 -17.81
CA GLU A 290 -13.17 -14.02 -16.80
C GLU A 290 -12.14 -14.51 -15.77
N PRO A 291 -12.50 -14.63 -14.47
CA PRO A 291 -11.60 -15.10 -13.40
C PRO A 291 -10.97 -16.48 -13.64
N GLY A 292 -11.67 -17.35 -14.37
CA GLY A 292 -11.28 -18.75 -14.57
C GLY A 292 -11.46 -19.62 -13.33
N ASP A 293 -11.29 -20.93 -13.51
CA ASP A 293 -11.49 -21.94 -12.46
C ASP A 293 -10.17 -22.25 -11.73
N ALA A 294 -10.27 -22.62 -10.45
CA ALA A 294 -9.13 -23.17 -9.72
C ALA A 294 -8.63 -24.45 -10.42
N PRO A 295 -7.31 -24.63 -10.59
CA PRO A 295 -6.80 -25.78 -11.32
C PRO A 295 -7.04 -27.10 -10.56
N ASP A 296 -7.61 -28.08 -11.24
CA ASP A 296 -7.68 -29.48 -10.77
C ASP A 296 -6.27 -30.07 -10.70
N ALA A 297 -5.58 -29.99 -9.56
CA ALA A 297 -4.27 -30.65 -9.44
C ALA A 297 -3.80 -30.99 -8.02
N PRO A 298 -3.89 -32.28 -7.63
CA PRO A 298 -3.04 -32.85 -6.57
C PRO A 298 -1.53 -32.70 -6.86
N ASN A 299 -1.16 -32.61 -8.15
CA ASN A 299 0.24 -32.59 -8.61
C ASN A 299 0.88 -31.19 -8.60
N LEU A 300 0.12 -30.10 -8.61
CA LEU A 300 0.68 -28.74 -8.52
C LEU A 300 1.06 -28.37 -7.09
N ARG A 301 0.31 -28.86 -6.09
CA ARG A 301 0.60 -28.66 -4.65
C ARG A 301 1.96 -29.23 -4.21
N ARG A 302 2.53 -30.21 -4.94
CA ARG A 302 3.85 -30.81 -4.66
C ARG A 302 5.04 -30.03 -5.23
N ALA A 303 4.79 -29.03 -6.09
CA ALA A 303 5.83 -28.34 -6.86
C ALA A 303 6.16 -26.94 -6.33
N LEU A 304 5.47 -26.48 -5.28
CA LEU A 304 5.75 -25.21 -4.62
C LEU A 304 6.77 -25.45 -3.50
N PRO A 305 7.87 -24.70 -3.46
CA PRO A 305 8.83 -24.76 -2.36
C PRO A 305 8.21 -24.34 -1.03
#